data_AF-A0A8I1K6S4-F1
#
_entry.id   AF-A0A8I1K6S4-F1
#
_cell.length_a   1.000
_cell.length_b   1.000
_cell.length_c   1.000
_cell.angle_alpha   90.00
_cell.angle_beta   90.00
_cell.angle_gamma   90.00
#
_symmetry.space_group_name_H-M   'P 1'
#
loop_
_entity.id
_entity.type
_entity.pdbx_description
1 polymer ?
#
loop_
_entity_poly.entity_id
_entity_poly.type
_entity_poly.pdbx_seq_one_letter_code
_entity_poly.pdbx_strand_id
1 'polypeptide(L)' 'MACAAAELTDQEAKVAQVLGEAWNEYLKLPVEHPMGQKEFCSAIHACQNIVLARCGVRALKSTLSVALEIE' A
#
# COMPACT_ATOMS: atom_id res chain seq x y z
N MET A 1 -2.73 -24.31 -11.85
CA MET A 1 -1.65 -23.45 -11.33
C MET A 1 -2.32 -22.44 -10.41
N ALA A 2 -2.27 -22.65 -9.10
CA ALA A 2 -2.83 -21.68 -8.14
C ALA A 2 -1.81 -20.55 -8.01
N CYS A 3 -2.14 -19.34 -8.48
CA CYS A 3 -1.38 -18.16 -8.11
C CYS A 3 -1.47 -18.03 -6.58
N ALA A 4 -0.34 -18.12 -5.88
CA ALA A 4 -0.31 -17.84 -4.45
C ALA A 4 -0.93 -16.45 -4.22
N ALA A 5 -1.99 -16.38 -3.41
CA ALA A 5 -2.67 -15.13 -3.13
C ALA A 5 -1.66 -14.16 -2.47
N ALA A 6 -1.53 -12.96 -3.03
CA ALA A 6 -0.68 -11.92 -2.48
C ALA A 6 -1.37 -11.28 -1.27
N GLU A 7 -1.24 -11.92 -0.10
CA GLU A 7 -1.85 -11.43 1.13
C GLU A 7 -1.01 -10.33 1.80
N LEU A 8 -1.67 -9.32 2.35
CA LEU A 8 -1.01 -8.31 3.18
C LEU A 8 -0.61 -8.92 4.53
N THR A 9 0.46 -8.42 5.13
CA THR A 9 0.67 -8.64 6.58
C THR A 9 -0.24 -7.71 7.40
N ASP A 10 -0.49 -8.05 8.66
CA ASP A 10 -1.22 -7.18 9.58
C ASP A 10 -0.61 -5.79 9.69
N GLN A 11 0.72 -5.70 9.65
CA GLN A 11 1.44 -4.43 9.69
C GLN A 11 1.24 -3.63 8.39
N GLU A 12 1.24 -4.28 7.23
CA GLU A 12 0.97 -3.62 5.94
C GLU A 12 -0.47 -3.10 5.89
N ALA A 13 -1.44 -3.89 6.35
CA ALA A 13 -2.83 -3.47 6.49
C ALA A 13 -2.97 -2.29 7.47
N LYS A 14 -2.28 -2.35 8.62
CA LYS A 14 -2.31 -1.27 9.62
C LYS A 14 -1.74 0.03 9.08
N VAL A 15 -0.63 -0.01 8.35
CA VAL A 15 -0.06 1.20 7.73
C VAL A 15 -1.01 1.79 6.70
N ALA A 16 -1.61 0.96 5.83
CA ALA A 16 -2.59 1.43 4.85
C ALA A 16 -3.81 2.09 5.52
N GLN A 17 -4.26 1.55 6.66
CA GLN A 17 -5.34 2.12 7.46
C GLN A 17 -4.96 3.47 8.08
N VAL A 18 -3.77 3.57 8.70
CA VAL A 18 -3.28 4.83 9.31
C VAL A 18 -3.16 5.94 8.27
N LEU A 19 -2.79 5.63 7.03
CA LEU A 19 -2.78 6.60 5.93
C LEU A 19 -4.19 7.11 5.60
N GLY A 20 -5.21 6.25 5.65
CA GLY A 20 -6.62 6.65 5.51
C GLY A 20 -7.10 7.50 6.70
N GLU A 21 -6.69 7.17 7.92
CA GLU A 21 -6.97 7.96 9.11
C GLU A 21 -6.33 9.36 9.00
N ALA A 22 -5.09 9.46 8.51
CA ALA A 22 -4.42 10.73 8.28
C ALA A 22 -5.16 11.61 7.26
N TRP A 23 -5.70 11.02 6.18
CA TRP A 23 -6.58 11.73 5.25
C TRP A 23 -7.84 12.27 5.95
N ASN A 24 -8.49 11.45 6.78
CA ASN A 24 -9.68 11.85 7.52
C ASN A 24 -9.41 13.02 8.48
N GLU A 25 -8.26 13.04 9.15
CA GLU A 25 -7.87 14.17 10.00
C GLU A 25 -7.52 15.42 9.19
N TYR A 26 -6.83 15.26 8.05
CA TYR A 26 -6.49 16.40 7.18
C TYR A 26 -7.73 17.14 6.66
N LEU A 27 -8.81 16.43 6.34
CA LEU A 27 -10.06 17.04 5.89
C LEU A 27 -10.75 17.93 6.94
N LYS A 28 -10.36 17.83 8.21
CA LYS A 28 -10.89 18.69 9.29
C LYS A 28 -10.13 20.02 9.42
N LEU A 29 -8.98 20.14 8.77
CA LEU A 29 -8.17 21.34 8.83
C LEU A 29 -8.81 22.48 7.99
N PRO A 30 -8.59 23.75 8.37
CA PRO A 30 -8.95 24.88 7.52
C PRO A 30 -8.29 24.78 6.14
N VAL A 31 -9.00 25.22 5.10
CA VAL A 31 -8.46 25.25 3.75
C VAL A 31 -7.60 26.49 3.58
N GLU A 32 -6.28 26.31 3.67
CA GLU A 32 -5.29 27.38 3.41
C GLU A 32 -5.00 27.57 1.91
N HIS A 33 -5.08 26.49 1.12
CA HIS A 33 -4.81 26.50 -0.32
C HIS A 33 -5.75 25.55 -1.07
N PRO A 34 -6.40 25.98 -2.17
CA PRO A 34 -7.35 25.15 -2.92
C PRO A 34 -6.78 23.81 -3.42
N MET A 35 -5.48 23.72 -3.65
CA MET A 35 -4.83 22.49 -4.13
C MET A 35 -4.38 21.55 -3.01
N GLY A 36 -4.36 22.01 -1.74
CA GLY A 36 -3.77 21.26 -0.63
C GLY A 36 -4.41 19.89 -0.43
N GLN A 37 -5.74 19.80 -0.55
CA GLN A 37 -6.45 18.52 -0.46
C GLN A 37 -6.05 17.54 -1.57
N LYS A 38 -5.91 18.03 -2.81
CA LYS A 38 -5.50 17.19 -3.95
C LYS A 38 -4.07 16.71 -3.78
N GLU A 39 -3.17 17.58 -3.35
CA GLU A 39 -1.76 17.28 -3.11
C GLU A 39 -1.61 16.24 -1.99
N PHE A 40 -2.30 16.45 -0.87
CA PHE A 40 -2.27 15.54 0.27
C PHE A 40 -2.89 14.18 -0.05
N CYS A 41 -4.04 14.14 -0.73
CA CYS A 41 -4.66 12.91 -1.23
C CYS A 41 -3.71 12.14 -2.16
N SER A 42 -3.04 12.84 -3.09
CA SER A 42 -2.07 12.22 -4.00
C SER A 42 -0.89 11.61 -3.25
N ALA A 43 -0.38 12.28 -2.20
CA ALA A 43 0.69 11.76 -1.36
C ALA A 43 0.24 10.51 -0.57
N ILE A 44 -0.97 10.52 0.00
CA ILE A 44 -1.55 9.36 0.68
C ILE A 44 -1.64 8.15 -0.27
N HIS A 45 -2.15 8.34 -1.48
CA HIS A 45 -2.22 7.27 -2.48
C HIS A 45 -0.82 6.75 -2.88
N ALA A 46 0.17 7.63 -3.02
CA ALA A 46 1.54 7.22 -3.29
C ALA A 46 2.09 6.31 -2.17
N CYS A 47 1.86 6.67 -0.91
CA CYS A 47 2.24 5.84 0.23
C CYS A 47 1.48 4.50 0.26
N GLN A 48 0.18 4.50 0.01
CA GLN A 48 -0.63 3.27 -0.04
C GLN A 48 -0.16 2.34 -1.16
N ASN A 49 0.16 2.87 -2.35
CA ASN A 49 0.69 2.07 -3.45
C ASN A 49 2.00 1.36 -3.06
N ILE A 50 2.90 2.06 -2.37
CA ILE A 50 4.17 1.48 -1.90
C ILE A 50 3.92 0.34 -0.92
N VAL A 51 3.01 0.52 0.04
CA VAL A 51 2.71 -0.48 1.08
C VAL A 51 2.00 -1.69 0.50
N LEU A 52 0.97 -1.47 -0.32
CA LEU A 52 0.15 -2.54 -0.89
C LEU A 52 0.91 -3.36 -1.94
N ALA A 53 1.88 -2.77 -2.66
CA ALA A 53 2.70 -3.51 -3.61
C ALA A 53 3.59 -4.59 -2.95
N ARG A 54 3.85 -4.49 -1.65
CA ARG A 54 4.79 -5.38 -0.94
C ARG A 54 4.36 -6.84 -0.96
N CYS A 55 3.06 -7.13 -0.83
CA CYS A 55 2.58 -8.51 -0.89
C CYS A 55 2.82 -9.13 -2.28
N GLY A 56 2.60 -8.35 -3.34
CA GLY A 56 2.90 -8.77 -4.71
C GLY A 56 4.38 -9.06 -4.92
N VAL A 57 5.26 -8.20 -4.43
CA VAL A 57 6.72 -8.42 -4.49
C VAL A 57 7.13 -9.70 -3.76
N ARG A 58 6.55 -9.98 -2.57
CA ARG A 58 6.82 -11.23 -1.85
C ARG A 58 6.31 -12.45 -2.62
N ALA A 59 5.10 -12.38 -3.18
CA ALA A 59 4.51 -13.48 -3.95
C ALA A 59 5.34 -13.83 -5.20
N LEU A 60 5.86 -12.82 -5.90
CA LEU A 60 6.76 -13.01 -7.05
C LEU A 60 8.07 -13.70 -6.65
N LYS A 61 8.71 -13.24 -5.56
CA LYS A 61 9.95 -13.85 -5.06
C LYS A 61 9.75 -15.31 -4.64
N SER A 62 8.64 -15.61 -3.97
CA SER A 62 8.31 -16.99 -3.59
C SER A 62 8.11 -17.88 -4.82
N THR A 63 7.42 -17.39 -5.85
CA THR A 63 7.22 -18.15 -7.10
C THR A 63 8.54 -18.45 -7.81
N LEU A 64 9.46 -17.46 -7.87
CA LEU A 64 10.78 -17.63 -8.46
C LEU A 64 11.66 -18.63 -7.69
N SER A 65 11.60 -18.63 -6.35
CA SER A 65 12.34 -19.58 -5.52
C SER A 65 11.92 -21.02 -5.79
N VAL A 66 10.60 -21.27 -5.89
CA VAL A 66 10.07 -22.61 -6.20
C VAL A 66 10.51 -23.08 -7.59
N ALA A 67 10.61 -22.18 -8.57
CA ALA A 67 11.06 -22.53 -9.92
C ALA A 67 12.54 -22.96 -9.97
N LEU A 68 13.38 -22.44 -9.07
CA LEU A 68 14.82 -22.76 -9.00
C LEU A 68 15.13 -24.02 -8.17
N GLU A 69 14.20 -24.47 -7.31
CA GLU A 69 14.36 -25.70 -6.51
C GLU A 69 13.95 -26.97 -7.26
N ILE A 70 13.37 -26.84 -8.46
CA ILE A 70 12.91 -27.97 -9.30
C ILE A 70 13.96 -28.37 -10.37
N GLU A 71 15.10 -27.68 -10.43
CA GLU A 71 16.23 -27.95 -11.35
C GLU A 71 17.39 -28.66 -10.63
#